data_AF-A0A6I6JUS6-F1
#
_entry.id   AF-A0A6I6JUS6-F1
#
_cell.length_a   1.000
_cell.length_b   1.000
_cell.length_c   1.000
_cell.angle_alpha   90.00
_cell.angle_beta   90.00
_cell.angle_gamma   90.00
#
_symmetry.space_group_name_H-M   'P 1'
#
loop_
_entity.id
_entity.type
_entity.pdbx_description
1 polymer ?
#
loop_
_entity_poly.entity_id
_entity_poly.type
_entity_poly.pdbx_seq_one_letter_code
_entity_poly.pdbx_strand_id
1 'polypeptide(L)'
;MINGKYYSEDFLGILKDKQFSSEDELRDYLEDQLPKKLNISASLIVKEQTLTAGGGGYFSERADLVILNQNRDPIVIIELKKKLTDGSSKTAAIRQLKNYCQRAGVAYGIVLAPNYCRIFQFHGERATSEENYLPELSTIKRPEEKDINAIKGELEKVNRKLDTISRREIERASLPSGGHINHARRNQEKPPSTSNFWVWIGFATIGFLIVVYSLGYSKLGDKGGESNTNEKTATTCNIKGNISKDGKKIYHTPDSPWYAKTVISTSFGERWFCTEQEAENAGFRKWQSR
;
A
#
# COMPACT_ATOMS: atom_id res chain seq x y z
N MET A 1 1.75 2.45 -30.51
CA MET A 1 2.21 3.82 -30.24
C MET A 1 1.88 4.67 -31.45
N ILE A 2 1.04 5.68 -31.29
CA ILE A 2 0.74 6.66 -32.33
C ILE A 2 1.14 8.03 -31.76
N ASN A 3 2.01 8.76 -32.45
CA ASN A 3 2.47 10.09 -32.04
C ASN A 3 3.01 10.14 -30.59
N GLY A 4 3.80 9.13 -30.19
CA GLY A 4 4.36 9.08 -28.83
C GLY A 4 3.37 8.69 -27.73
N LYS A 5 2.19 8.16 -28.08
CA LYS A 5 1.12 7.83 -27.13
C LYS A 5 0.68 6.37 -27.23
N TYR A 6 0.30 5.80 -26.09
CA TYR A 6 -0.30 4.48 -25.94
C TYR A 6 -1.75 4.63 -25.47
N TYR A 7 -2.71 4.30 -26.33
CA TYR A 7 -4.13 4.49 -26.03
C TYR A 7 -4.70 3.31 -25.25
N SER A 8 -5.87 3.47 -24.64
CA SER A 8 -6.52 2.36 -23.93
C SER A 8 -6.71 1.12 -24.83
N GLU A 9 -6.99 1.34 -26.11
CA GLU A 9 -7.15 0.32 -27.15
C GLU A 9 -5.85 -0.44 -27.44
N ASP A 10 -4.69 0.20 -27.25
CA ASP A 10 -3.39 -0.45 -27.39
C ASP A 10 -3.22 -1.57 -26.35
N PHE A 11 -3.69 -1.35 -25.12
CA PHE A 11 -3.65 -2.33 -24.02
C PHE A 11 -4.72 -3.40 -24.19
N LEU A 12 -5.95 -3.00 -24.54
CA LEU A 12 -7.03 -3.95 -24.83
C LEU A 12 -6.66 -4.87 -25.99
N GLY A 13 -5.94 -4.37 -27.00
CA GLY A 13 -5.44 -5.16 -28.12
C GLY A 13 -4.52 -6.31 -27.71
N ILE A 14 -3.71 -6.15 -26.65
CA ILE A 14 -2.83 -7.21 -26.12
C ILE A 14 -3.66 -8.37 -25.54
N LEU A 15 -4.82 -8.05 -24.97
CA LEU A 15 -5.71 -8.98 -24.27
C LEU A 15 -6.83 -9.51 -25.17
N LYS A 16 -6.91 -9.06 -26.42
CA LYS A 16 -7.99 -9.38 -27.33
C LYS A 16 -8.07 -10.90 -27.55
N ASP A 17 -9.29 -11.42 -27.48
CA ASP A 17 -9.61 -12.84 -27.67
C ASP A 17 -8.93 -13.80 -26.68
N LYS A 18 -8.34 -13.28 -25.60
CA LYS A 18 -7.76 -14.08 -24.52
C LYS A 18 -8.75 -14.23 -23.36
N GLN A 19 -8.73 -15.41 -22.75
CA GLN A 19 -9.43 -15.67 -21.50
C GLN A 19 -8.40 -16.09 -20.46
N PHE A 20 -8.54 -15.53 -19.26
CA PHE A 20 -7.67 -15.82 -18.13
C PHE A 20 -8.50 -16.43 -17.01
N SER A 21 -7.98 -17.48 -16.42
CA SER A 21 -8.62 -18.20 -15.34
C SER A 21 -8.44 -17.50 -13.98
N SER A 22 -7.45 -16.63 -13.86
CA SER A 22 -7.09 -15.86 -12.65
C SER A 22 -6.43 -14.52 -12.99
N GLU A 23 -6.34 -13.62 -12.00
CA GLU A 23 -5.54 -12.37 -12.13
C GLU A 23 -4.04 -12.65 -12.23
N ASP A 24 -3.57 -13.74 -11.61
CA ASP A 24 -2.16 -14.14 -11.67
C ASP A 24 -1.76 -14.57 -13.08
N GLU A 25 -2.58 -15.38 -13.75
CA GLU A 25 -2.37 -15.76 -15.15
C GLU A 25 -2.38 -14.54 -16.09
N LEU A 26 -3.28 -13.58 -15.85
CA LEU A 26 -3.31 -12.31 -16.58
C LEU A 26 -2.02 -11.51 -16.35
N ARG A 27 -1.54 -11.44 -15.10
CA ARG A 27 -0.30 -10.74 -14.72
C ARG A 27 0.91 -11.36 -15.40
N ASP A 28 1.03 -12.68 -15.39
CA ASP A 28 2.14 -13.39 -16.03
C ASP A 28 2.15 -13.24 -17.55
N TYR A 29 0.97 -13.24 -18.19
CA TYR A 29 0.85 -12.95 -19.61
C TYR A 29 1.30 -11.51 -19.91
N LEU A 30 0.84 -10.54 -19.13
CA LEU A 30 1.20 -9.13 -19.33
C LEU A 30 2.68 -8.84 -19.06
N GLU A 31 3.32 -9.56 -18.15
CA GLU A 31 4.76 -9.43 -17.90
C GLU A 31 5.60 -9.71 -19.16
N ASP A 32 5.20 -10.66 -19.98
CA ASP A 32 5.88 -10.96 -21.25
C ASP A 32 5.49 -10.01 -22.39
N GLN A 33 4.24 -9.51 -22.38
CA GLN A 33 3.69 -8.75 -23.50
C GLN A 33 3.89 -7.23 -23.38
N LEU A 34 3.83 -6.66 -22.17
CA LEU A 34 3.98 -5.23 -21.94
C LEU A 34 5.36 -4.70 -22.38
N PRO A 35 6.50 -5.36 -22.10
CA PRO A 35 7.80 -4.87 -22.55
C PRO A 35 7.88 -4.71 -24.06
N LYS A 36 7.33 -5.68 -24.80
CA LYS A 36 7.26 -5.67 -26.27
C LYS A 36 6.34 -4.56 -26.76
N LYS A 37 5.16 -4.40 -26.15
CA LYS A 37 4.19 -3.37 -26.54
C LYS A 37 4.70 -1.95 -26.28
N LEU A 38 5.38 -1.74 -25.17
CA LEU A 38 5.86 -0.44 -24.70
C LEU A 38 7.30 -0.13 -25.16
N ASN A 39 7.95 -1.07 -25.84
CA ASN A 39 9.34 -0.98 -26.30
C ASN A 39 10.33 -0.65 -25.17
N ILE A 40 10.27 -1.43 -24.08
CA ILE A 40 11.13 -1.28 -22.90
C ILE A 40 11.77 -2.61 -22.49
N SER A 41 12.82 -2.56 -21.67
CA SER A 41 13.39 -3.76 -21.05
C SER A 41 12.37 -4.43 -20.13
N ALA A 42 12.28 -5.77 -20.20
CA ALA A 42 11.46 -6.56 -19.28
C ALA A 42 11.82 -6.34 -17.81
N SER A 43 13.09 -5.99 -17.51
CA SER A 43 13.53 -5.66 -16.15
C SER A 43 12.84 -4.45 -15.54
N LEU A 44 12.22 -3.58 -16.35
CA LEU A 44 11.49 -2.40 -15.91
C LEU A 44 10.02 -2.68 -15.56
N ILE A 45 9.55 -3.91 -15.74
CA ILE A 45 8.26 -4.37 -15.25
C ILE A 45 8.49 -5.15 -13.96
N VAL A 46 7.86 -4.71 -12.87
CA VAL A 46 7.88 -5.41 -11.58
C VAL A 46 6.49 -5.89 -11.27
N LYS A 47 6.34 -7.19 -11.03
CA LYS A 47 5.11 -7.76 -10.52
C LYS A 47 5.02 -7.54 -9.03
N GLU A 48 3.80 -7.37 -8.56
CA GLU A 48 3.46 -7.80 -7.21
C GLU A 48 4.30 -7.02 -6.16
N GLN A 49 4.44 -5.71 -6.38
CA GLN A 49 5.30 -4.83 -5.60
C GLN A 49 4.55 -4.25 -4.41
N THR A 50 5.16 -4.34 -3.23
CA THR A 50 4.72 -3.65 -2.03
C THR A 50 5.09 -2.18 -2.13
N LEU A 51 4.10 -1.30 -2.19
CA LEU A 51 4.34 0.13 -2.43
C LEU A 51 4.56 0.94 -1.15
N THR A 52 4.25 0.40 0.03
CA THR A 52 4.51 1.06 1.31
C THR A 52 4.93 0.08 2.39
N ALA A 53 5.93 0.44 3.20
CA ALA A 53 6.23 -0.24 4.45
C ALA A 53 5.04 -0.04 5.40
N GLY A 54 4.37 -1.14 5.78
CA GLY A 54 3.19 -1.07 6.63
C GLY A 54 3.54 -0.59 8.04
N GLY A 55 3.09 0.62 8.40
CA GLY A 55 2.91 0.99 9.80
C GLY A 55 1.54 0.50 10.26
N GLY A 56 1.51 -0.43 11.22
CA GLY A 56 0.28 -0.83 11.92
C GLY A 56 -0.60 -1.87 11.22
N GLY A 57 -0.12 -3.11 11.11
CA GLY A 57 -0.95 -4.32 11.24
C GLY A 57 -2.03 -4.64 10.20
N TYR A 58 -2.26 -3.82 9.17
CA TYR A 58 -3.19 -4.15 8.08
C TYR A 58 -2.47 -4.07 6.73
N PHE A 59 -2.43 -5.24 6.06
CA PHE A 59 -1.97 -5.56 4.71
C PHE A 59 -1.29 -4.42 3.96
N SER A 60 0.03 -4.50 3.82
CA SER A 60 0.75 -3.64 2.88
C SER A 60 0.11 -3.75 1.49
N GLU A 61 -0.17 -2.66 0.82
CA GLU A 61 -0.90 -2.70 -0.44
C GLU A 61 0.01 -3.17 -1.59
N ARG A 62 -0.36 -4.25 -2.30
CA ARG A 62 0.41 -4.84 -3.42
C ARG A 62 -0.14 -4.40 -4.77
N ALA A 63 0.64 -3.63 -5.53
CA ALA A 63 0.31 -3.35 -6.92
C ALA A 63 0.49 -4.61 -7.78
N ASP A 64 -0.37 -4.84 -8.77
CA ASP A 64 -0.22 -6.01 -9.65
C ASP A 64 1.02 -5.89 -10.53
N LEU A 65 1.14 -4.76 -11.23
CA LEU A 65 2.26 -4.46 -12.09
C LEU A 65 2.69 -3.02 -11.87
N VAL A 66 3.99 -2.82 -11.84
CA VAL A 66 4.61 -1.51 -11.74
C VAL A 66 5.60 -1.36 -12.89
N ILE A 67 5.50 -0.24 -13.61
CA ILE A 67 6.46 0.14 -14.64
C ILE A 67 7.42 1.14 -14.01
N LEU A 68 8.71 0.82 -14.11
CA LEU A 68 9.79 1.65 -13.63
C LEU A 68 10.39 2.49 -14.77
N ASN A 69 10.93 3.66 -14.43
CA ASN A 69 11.85 4.38 -15.30
C ASN A 69 13.25 3.74 -15.27
N GLN A 70 14.18 4.29 -16.06
CA GLN A 70 15.58 3.82 -16.11
C GLN A 70 16.31 3.93 -14.76
N ASN A 71 15.90 4.86 -13.90
CA ASN A 71 16.45 5.04 -12.55
C ASN A 71 15.82 4.09 -11.52
N ARG A 72 14.95 3.16 -11.95
CA ARG A 72 14.20 2.22 -11.10
C ARG A 72 13.11 2.88 -10.25
N ASP A 73 12.71 4.11 -10.56
CA ASP A 73 11.58 4.77 -9.90
C ASP A 73 10.25 4.30 -10.51
N PRO A 74 9.22 4.03 -9.71
CA PRO A 74 7.90 3.68 -10.21
C PRO A 74 7.23 4.90 -10.87
N ILE A 75 6.80 4.74 -12.12
CA ILE A 75 6.16 5.81 -12.91
C ILE A 75 4.73 5.44 -13.34
N VAL A 76 4.42 4.15 -13.46
CA VAL A 76 3.07 3.65 -13.76
C VAL A 76 2.73 2.49 -12.84
N ILE A 77 1.54 2.51 -12.25
CA ILE A 77 0.95 1.34 -11.57
C ILE A 77 -0.21 0.82 -12.41
N ILE A 78 -0.29 -0.50 -12.59
CA ILE A 78 -1.41 -1.15 -13.25
C ILE A 78 -2.11 -2.02 -12.21
N GLU A 79 -3.41 -1.77 -12.01
CA GLU A 79 -4.31 -2.60 -11.22
C GLU A 79 -5.08 -3.53 -12.17
N LEU A 80 -4.91 -4.84 -11.97
CA LEU A 80 -5.50 -5.87 -12.79
C LEU A 80 -6.82 -6.36 -12.22
N LYS A 81 -7.73 -6.69 -13.14
CA LYS A 81 -8.97 -7.42 -12.84
C LYS A 81 -9.19 -8.49 -13.89
N LYS A 82 -9.59 -9.69 -13.49
CA LYS A 82 -9.93 -10.77 -14.43
C LYS A 82 -11.06 -10.38 -15.38
N LYS A 83 -12.04 -9.63 -14.89
CA LYS A 83 -13.18 -9.08 -15.64
C LYS A 83 -13.84 -7.95 -14.84
N LEU A 84 -14.39 -6.95 -15.52
CA LEU A 84 -15.16 -5.86 -14.89
C LEU A 84 -16.50 -5.67 -15.60
N THR A 85 -17.58 -6.22 -15.04
CA THR A 85 -18.89 -6.29 -15.70
C THR A 85 -19.85 -5.19 -15.28
N ASP A 86 -19.75 -4.69 -14.05
CA ASP A 86 -20.70 -3.76 -13.45
C ASP A 86 -20.02 -2.47 -12.97
N GLY A 87 -20.82 -1.46 -12.64
CA GLY A 87 -20.30 -0.16 -12.20
C GLY A 87 -19.60 -0.19 -10.85
N SER A 88 -20.05 -1.05 -9.92
CA SER A 88 -19.50 -1.10 -8.55
C SER A 88 -18.11 -1.73 -8.52
N SER A 89 -17.89 -2.83 -9.24
CA SER A 89 -16.57 -3.46 -9.42
C SER A 89 -15.58 -2.53 -10.11
N LYS A 90 -16.02 -1.80 -11.16
CA LYS A 90 -15.20 -0.76 -11.82
C LYS A 90 -14.80 0.34 -10.84
N THR A 91 -15.77 0.84 -10.07
CA THR A 91 -15.53 1.89 -9.06
C THR A 91 -14.57 1.41 -7.97
N ALA A 92 -14.70 0.16 -7.52
CA ALA A 92 -13.80 -0.44 -6.53
C ALA A 92 -12.36 -0.55 -7.05
N ALA A 93 -12.18 -1.04 -8.29
CA ALA A 93 -10.87 -1.14 -8.92
C ALA A 93 -10.20 0.23 -9.11
N ILE A 94 -10.96 1.24 -9.54
CA ILE A 94 -10.47 2.62 -9.68
C ILE A 94 -10.06 3.18 -8.32
N ARG A 95 -10.86 2.96 -7.27
CA ARG A 95 -10.55 3.42 -5.91
C ARG A 95 -9.26 2.78 -5.39
N GLN A 96 -9.08 1.48 -5.61
CA GLN A 96 -7.87 0.76 -5.22
C GLN A 96 -6.64 1.29 -5.94
N LEU A 97 -6.71 1.45 -7.28
CA LEU A 97 -5.64 2.05 -8.07
C LEU A 97 -5.27 3.44 -7.57
N LYS A 98 -6.27 4.30 -7.31
CA LYS A 98 -6.02 5.67 -6.81
C LYS A 98 -5.26 5.64 -5.49
N ASN A 99 -5.64 4.77 -4.54
CA ASN A 99 -4.91 4.63 -3.28
C ASN A 99 -3.43 4.25 -3.52
N TYR A 100 -3.18 3.27 -4.39
CA TYR A 100 -1.82 2.83 -4.71
C TYR A 100 -0.99 3.94 -5.32
N CYS A 101 -1.55 4.63 -6.32
CA CYS A 101 -0.85 5.70 -7.01
C CYS A 101 -0.55 6.89 -6.10
N GLN A 102 -1.51 7.30 -5.26
CA GLN A 102 -1.35 8.41 -4.34
C GLN A 102 -0.30 8.11 -3.27
N ARG A 103 -0.26 6.89 -2.73
CA ARG A 103 0.73 6.49 -1.71
C ARG A 103 2.13 6.35 -2.28
N ALA A 104 2.26 5.81 -3.49
CA ALA A 104 3.55 5.67 -4.16
C ALA A 104 4.05 6.98 -4.80
N GLY A 105 3.16 7.96 -5.01
CA GLY A 105 3.47 9.19 -5.73
C GLY A 105 3.90 8.92 -7.16
N VAL A 106 3.21 8.01 -7.88
CA VAL A 106 3.47 7.75 -9.30
C VAL A 106 2.68 8.70 -10.18
N ALA A 107 3.15 8.92 -11.41
CA ALA A 107 2.53 9.86 -12.35
C ALA A 107 1.28 9.30 -13.03
N TYR A 108 1.23 7.99 -13.27
CA TYR A 108 0.13 7.35 -13.99
C TYR A 108 -0.36 6.07 -13.31
N GLY A 109 -1.65 5.81 -13.44
CA GLY A 109 -2.29 4.57 -13.04
C GLY A 109 -3.14 3.99 -14.17
N ILE A 110 -3.21 2.67 -14.27
CA ILE A 110 -4.06 1.98 -15.25
C ILE A 110 -4.92 0.94 -14.54
N VAL A 111 -6.24 0.95 -14.73
CA VAL A 111 -7.09 -0.21 -14.43
C VAL A 111 -7.18 -1.03 -15.70
N LEU A 112 -6.79 -2.29 -15.66
CA LEU A 112 -6.77 -3.16 -16.83
C LEU A 112 -7.45 -4.51 -16.57
N ALA A 113 -8.41 -4.81 -17.43
CA ALA A 113 -9.08 -6.09 -17.59
C ALA A 113 -9.25 -6.38 -19.09
N PRO A 114 -9.46 -7.64 -19.51
CA PRO A 114 -9.68 -7.96 -20.92
C PRO A 114 -10.81 -7.17 -21.58
N ASN A 115 -11.81 -6.74 -20.81
CA ASN A 115 -12.97 -6.00 -21.27
C ASN A 115 -13.01 -4.53 -20.80
N TYR A 116 -11.95 -4.02 -20.18
CA TYR A 116 -11.95 -2.68 -19.59
C TYR A 116 -10.53 -2.14 -19.43
N CYS A 117 -10.27 -0.95 -19.97
CA CYS A 117 -9.03 -0.22 -19.75
C CYS A 117 -9.37 1.23 -19.42
N ARG A 118 -8.74 1.76 -18.36
CA ARG A 118 -8.78 3.18 -18.02
C ARG A 118 -7.44 3.64 -17.51
N ILE A 119 -7.02 4.81 -17.98
CA ILE A 119 -5.75 5.44 -17.66
C ILE A 119 -6.06 6.70 -16.85
N PHE A 120 -5.27 6.95 -15.81
CA PHE A 120 -5.40 8.10 -14.93
C PHE A 120 -4.06 8.78 -14.79
N GLN A 121 -4.06 10.11 -14.88
CA GLN A 121 -2.91 10.94 -14.53
C GLN A 121 -3.02 11.44 -13.09
N PHE A 122 -1.88 11.48 -12.41
CA PHE A 122 -1.75 11.95 -11.04
C PHE A 122 -0.74 13.10 -10.98
N HIS A 123 -1.10 14.16 -10.28
CA HIS A 123 -0.21 15.26 -9.93
C HIS A 123 -0.03 15.26 -8.41
N GLY A 124 1.02 14.58 -7.93
CA GLY A 124 1.27 14.35 -6.52
C GLY A 124 0.22 13.42 -5.88
N GLU A 125 -0.33 13.83 -4.73
CA GLU A 125 -1.28 13.01 -3.94
C GLU A 125 -2.72 13.02 -4.48
N ARG A 126 -3.00 13.60 -5.66
CA ARG A 126 -4.36 13.67 -6.22
C ARG A 126 -4.40 13.13 -7.64
N ALA A 127 -5.36 12.24 -7.90
CA ALA A 127 -5.77 11.90 -9.25
C ALA A 127 -6.40 13.14 -9.89
N THR A 128 -5.88 13.57 -11.02
CA THR A 128 -6.26 14.84 -11.62
C THR A 128 -7.21 14.67 -12.79
N SER A 129 -7.11 13.58 -13.55
CA SER A 129 -7.96 13.32 -14.71
C SER A 129 -7.95 11.85 -15.14
N GLU A 130 -9.08 11.41 -15.70
CA GLU A 130 -9.13 10.22 -16.56
C GLU A 130 -8.56 10.62 -17.92
N GLU A 131 -7.57 9.85 -18.40
CA GLU A 131 -6.88 10.10 -19.65
C GLU A 131 -7.22 9.03 -20.68
N ASN A 132 -7.19 9.42 -21.95
CA ASN A 132 -7.39 8.47 -23.06
C ASN A 132 -6.11 7.74 -23.46
N TYR A 133 -4.95 8.18 -22.95
CA TYR A 133 -3.64 7.66 -23.33
C TYR A 133 -2.61 7.74 -22.20
N LEU A 134 -1.60 6.90 -22.28
CA LEU A 134 -0.33 6.98 -21.57
C LEU A 134 0.70 7.60 -22.52
N PRO A 135 1.44 8.66 -22.13
CA PRO A 135 2.50 9.22 -22.96
C PRO A 135 3.70 8.26 -23.06
N GLU A 136 4.66 8.60 -23.91
CA GLU A 136 5.91 7.86 -23.99
C GLU A 136 6.59 7.80 -22.62
N LEU A 137 6.97 6.60 -22.18
CA LEU A 137 7.48 6.36 -20.83
C LEU A 137 8.73 7.19 -20.50
N SER A 138 9.57 7.48 -21.49
CA SER A 138 10.77 8.32 -21.35
C SER A 138 10.45 9.78 -20.96
N THR A 139 9.23 10.24 -21.29
CA THR A 139 8.77 11.60 -21.01
C THR A 139 8.08 11.74 -19.65
N ILE A 140 7.72 10.62 -19.02
CA ILE A 140 7.03 10.60 -17.73
C ILE A 140 8.04 10.91 -16.64
N LYS A 141 7.85 12.06 -15.99
CA LYS A 141 8.56 12.42 -14.76
C LYS A 141 7.69 12.06 -13.57
N ARG A 142 8.32 11.61 -12.48
CA ARG A 142 7.64 11.53 -11.19
C ARG A 142 7.18 12.96 -10.83
N PRO A 143 5.98 13.15 -10.26
CA PRO A 143 5.65 14.41 -9.64
C PRO A 143 6.78 14.76 -8.67
N GLU A 144 7.34 15.97 -8.76
CA GLU A 144 8.35 16.40 -7.80
C GLU A 144 7.80 16.12 -6.39
N GLU A 145 8.57 15.35 -5.61
CA GLU A 145 8.28 15.12 -4.20
C GLU A 145 7.97 16.49 -3.61
N LYS A 146 6.73 16.68 -3.08
CA LYS A 146 6.17 18.00 -2.73
C LYS A 146 7.30 18.93 -2.35
N ASP A 147 7.47 20.03 -3.10
CA ASP A 147 8.50 21.02 -2.81
C ASP A 147 8.56 21.19 -1.30
N ILE A 148 9.73 20.92 -0.71
CA ILE A 148 9.92 20.96 0.74
C ILE A 148 9.36 22.28 1.31
N ASN A 149 9.36 23.34 0.50
CA ASN A 149 8.77 24.63 0.83
C ASN A 149 7.23 24.62 0.89
N ALA A 150 6.56 23.86 0.02
CA ALA A 150 5.12 23.65 0.09
C ALA A 150 4.72 22.83 1.33
N ILE A 151 5.52 21.82 1.72
CA ILE A 151 5.31 21.07 2.97
C ILE A 151 5.49 21.98 4.18
N LYS A 152 6.56 22.77 4.20
CA LYS A 152 6.82 23.77 5.24
C LYS A 152 5.66 24.77 5.34
N GLY A 153 5.11 25.23 4.21
CA GLY A 153 3.97 26.14 4.18
C GLY A 153 2.69 25.54 4.77
N GLU A 154 2.39 24.27 4.52
CA GLU A 154 1.26 23.58 5.17
C GLU A 154 1.49 23.36 6.67
N LEU A 155 2.72 23.00 7.07
CA LEU A 155 3.11 22.88 8.47
C LEU A 155 2.94 24.20 9.23
N GLU A 156 3.33 25.33 8.63
CA GLU A 156 3.12 26.67 9.19
C GLU A 156 1.65 27.03 9.34
N LYS A 157 0.78 26.63 8.40
CA LYS A 157 -0.68 26.82 8.52
C LYS A 157 -1.25 26.04 9.70
N VAL A 158 -0.80 24.80 9.90
CA VAL A 158 -1.20 23.98 11.04
C VAL A 158 -0.73 24.60 12.37
N ASN A 159 0.53 25.03 12.44
CA ASN A 159 1.09 25.69 13.63
C ASN A 159 0.32 26.97 14.00
N ARG A 160 -0.02 27.82 13.02
CA ARG A 160 -0.85 29.02 13.28
C ARG A 160 -2.25 28.68 13.81
N LYS A 161 -2.87 27.62 13.31
CA LYS A 161 -4.16 27.14 13.84
C LYS A 161 -4.03 26.66 15.27
N LEU A 162 -2.98 25.92 15.59
CA LEU A 162 -2.70 25.45 16.96
C LEU A 162 -2.49 26.63 17.92
N ASP A 163 -1.69 27.63 17.54
CA ASP A 163 -1.50 28.85 18.34
C ASP A 163 -2.81 29.58 18.62
N THR A 164 -3.68 29.67 17.60
CA THR A 164 -4.99 30.32 17.75
C THR A 164 -5.89 29.55 18.72
N ILE A 165 -5.90 28.22 18.63
CA ILE A 165 -6.66 27.36 19.56
C ILE A 165 -6.11 27.53 20.98
N SER A 166 -4.79 27.49 21.14
CA SER A 166 -4.13 27.61 22.44
C SER A 166 -4.42 28.96 23.11
N ARG A 167 -4.42 30.07 22.36
CA ARG A 167 -4.81 31.39 22.87
C ARG A 167 -6.27 31.44 23.34
N ARG A 168 -7.19 30.85 22.57
CA ARG A 168 -8.61 30.78 22.95
C ARG A 168 -8.85 29.94 24.19
N GLU A 169 -8.06 28.88 24.39
CA GLU A 169 -8.08 28.05 25.61
C GLU A 169 -7.65 28.87 26.83
N ILE A 170 -6.53 29.61 26.70
CA ILE A 170 -5.98 30.47 27.76
C ILE A 170 -6.96 31.60 28.09
N GLU A 171 -7.55 32.26 27.10
CA GLU A 171 -8.56 33.32 27.31
C GLU A 171 -9.81 32.78 28.03
N ARG A 172 -10.31 31.60 27.65
CA ARG A 172 -11.41 30.92 28.36
C ARG A 172 -11.05 30.59 29.81
N ALA A 173 -9.82 30.16 30.07
CA ALA A 173 -9.33 29.86 31.41
C ALA A 173 -9.06 31.13 32.27
N SER A 174 -8.88 32.28 31.62
CA SER A 174 -8.56 33.56 32.25
C SER A 174 -9.80 34.44 32.53
N LEU A 175 -11.00 34.02 32.13
CA LEU A 175 -12.24 34.71 32.48
C LEU A 175 -12.50 34.59 33.99
N PRO A 176 -12.72 35.71 34.72
CA PRO A 176 -12.93 35.66 36.14
C PRO A 176 -14.27 34.98 36.45
N SER A 177 -14.26 34.04 37.39
CA SER A 177 -15.47 33.47 37.99
C SER A 177 -16.15 34.54 38.87
N GLY A 178 -16.84 35.48 38.23
CA GLY A 178 -17.73 36.45 38.87
C GLY A 178 -19.07 35.78 39.19
N GLY A 179 -19.28 35.45 40.46
CA GLY A 179 -20.24 34.45 40.89
C GLY A 179 -21.70 34.87 41.03
N HIS A 180 -22.52 33.85 41.30
CA HIS A 180 -23.63 33.93 42.25
C HIS A 180 -23.75 32.58 42.96
N ILE A 181 -23.51 32.60 44.26
CA ILE A 181 -23.79 31.49 45.19
C ILE A 181 -25.18 31.71 45.81
N ASN A 182 -25.94 30.61 45.89
CA ASN A 182 -27.22 30.35 46.59
C ASN A 182 -28.50 30.80 45.83
N HIS A 183 -29.56 29.99 45.64
CA HIS A 183 -30.14 28.97 46.52
C HIS A 183 -30.96 27.89 45.74
N ALA A 184 -30.77 26.62 46.15
CA ALA A 184 -31.65 25.43 46.11
C ALA A 184 -32.45 25.00 44.85
N ARG A 185 -32.10 23.81 44.32
CA ARG A 185 -32.99 22.64 44.34
C ARG A 185 -32.19 21.33 44.30
N ARG A 186 -32.41 20.48 45.31
CA ARG A 186 -32.02 19.05 45.29
C ARG A 186 -32.55 18.42 44.00
N ASN A 187 -31.70 17.76 43.22
CA ASN A 187 -31.97 16.45 42.59
C ASN A 187 -30.76 15.95 41.79
N GLN A 188 -30.17 14.86 42.30
CA GLN A 188 -29.49 13.78 41.59
C GLN A 188 -28.25 14.11 40.74
N GLU A 189 -27.10 13.67 41.25
CA GLU A 189 -25.92 13.33 40.47
C GLU A 189 -26.33 12.38 39.33
N LYS A 190 -26.20 12.84 38.08
CA LYS A 190 -26.07 11.94 36.93
C LYS A 190 -24.59 11.97 36.50
N PRO A 191 -23.91 10.81 36.37
CA PRO A 191 -22.55 10.79 35.87
C PRO A 191 -22.51 11.38 34.45
N PRO A 192 -21.46 12.13 34.07
CA PRO A 192 -21.31 12.60 32.71
C PRO A 192 -21.22 11.40 31.75
N SER A 193 -21.88 11.53 30.60
CA SER A 193 -21.91 10.49 29.58
C SER A 193 -20.51 10.16 29.06
N THR A 194 -20.37 8.94 28.57
CA THR A 194 -19.16 8.27 28.05
C THR A 194 -18.46 8.96 26.86
N SER A 195 -18.79 10.21 26.55
CA SER A 195 -18.29 10.96 25.39
C SER A 195 -16.94 11.66 25.62
N ASN A 196 -16.48 11.82 26.87
CA ASN A 196 -15.26 12.59 27.17
C ASN A 196 -14.09 11.75 27.72
N PHE A 197 -14.24 10.43 27.79
CA PHE A 197 -13.17 9.53 28.23
C PHE A 197 -12.05 9.38 27.18
N TRP A 198 -12.41 9.37 25.89
CA TRP A 198 -11.47 9.26 24.77
C TRP A 198 -10.62 10.52 24.56
N VAL A 199 -11.16 11.69 24.90
CA VAL A 199 -10.45 12.97 24.81
C VAL A 199 -9.29 13.00 25.81
N TRP A 200 -9.51 12.51 27.03
CA TRP A 200 -8.48 12.49 28.08
C TRP A 200 -7.36 11.46 27.81
N ILE A 201 -7.69 10.29 27.24
CA ILE A 201 -6.69 9.31 26.77
C ILE A 201 -5.88 9.85 25.58
N GLY A 202 -6.51 10.63 24.69
CA GLY A 202 -5.84 11.24 23.54
C GLY A 202 -4.73 12.22 23.94
N PHE A 203 -4.95 13.06 24.95
CA PHE A 203 -3.93 13.99 25.43
C PHE A 203 -2.79 13.30 26.20
N ALA A 204 -3.09 12.25 26.96
CA ALA A 204 -2.07 11.49 27.71
C ALA A 204 -1.12 10.68 26.79
N THR A 205 -1.62 10.17 25.65
CA THR A 205 -0.82 9.36 24.71
C THR A 205 0.07 10.21 23.78
N ILE A 206 -0.39 11.38 23.36
CA ILE A 206 0.40 12.30 22.53
C ILE A 206 1.54 12.93 23.34
N GLY A 207 1.30 13.27 24.61
CA GLY A 207 2.35 13.75 25.51
C GLY A 207 3.44 12.70 25.78
N PHE A 208 3.05 11.43 25.92
CA PHE A 208 3.99 10.32 26.13
C PHE A 208 4.84 10.01 24.89
N LEU A 209 4.26 10.06 23.68
CA LEU A 209 4.99 9.85 22.42
C LEU A 209 6.04 10.93 22.15
N ILE A 210 5.78 12.18 22.53
CA ILE A 210 6.74 13.29 22.36
C ILE A 210 7.94 13.14 23.32
N VAL A 211 7.71 12.69 24.56
CA VAL A 211 8.80 12.41 25.52
C VAL A 211 9.66 11.23 25.07
N VAL A 212 9.04 10.16 24.54
CA VAL A 212 9.75 8.99 24.00
C VAL A 212 10.58 9.33 22.74
N TYR A 213 10.11 10.25 21.89
CA TYR A 213 10.86 10.69 20.72
C TYR A 213 12.01 11.66 21.06
N SER A 214 11.93 12.38 22.19
CA SER A 214 12.91 13.41 22.57
C SER A 214 14.03 12.88 23.48
N LEU A 215 13.84 11.71 24.11
CA LEU A 215 14.87 11.03 24.90
C LEU A 215 15.35 9.78 24.14
N GLY A 216 16.45 9.96 23.41
CA GLY A 216 16.97 9.04 22.40
C GLY A 216 17.06 7.56 22.80
N TYR A 217 16.89 6.73 21.77
CA TYR A 217 17.22 5.30 21.77
C TYR A 217 18.65 5.07 22.24
N SER A 218 18.80 4.68 23.51
CA SER A 218 20.00 4.04 24.02
C SER A 218 19.67 2.58 24.34
N LYS A 219 20.06 1.72 23.39
CA LYS A 219 20.73 0.43 23.63
C LYS A 219 20.12 -0.50 24.71
N LEU A 220 19.36 -1.49 24.25
CA LEU A 220 19.20 -2.77 24.97
C LEU A 220 19.75 -3.88 24.06
N GLY A 221 21.01 -4.22 24.31
CA GLY A 221 21.49 -5.58 24.10
C GLY A 221 21.28 -6.35 25.38
N ASP A 222 20.69 -7.53 25.30
CA ASP A 222 20.87 -8.55 26.32
C ASP A 222 20.89 -9.95 25.70
N LYS A 223 21.57 -10.83 26.42
CA LYS A 223 22.39 -11.94 26.00
C LYS A 223 21.63 -13.25 25.83
N GLY A 224 22.21 -14.10 24.98
CA GLY A 224 22.56 -15.50 25.27
C GLY A 224 21.54 -16.37 26.01
N GLY A 225 20.84 -17.22 25.25
CA GLY A 225 20.22 -18.45 25.73
C GLY A 225 20.62 -19.60 24.80
N GLU A 226 21.57 -20.40 25.25
CA GLU A 226 22.10 -21.59 24.59
C GLU A 226 21.13 -22.77 24.79
N SER A 227 20.79 -23.48 23.71
CA SER A 227 20.28 -24.85 23.77
C SER A 227 20.77 -25.60 22.53
N ASN A 228 21.69 -26.52 22.78
CA ASN A 228 22.22 -27.48 21.82
C ASN A 228 21.12 -28.41 21.31
N THR A 229 21.07 -28.65 19.99
CA THR A 229 21.35 -29.97 19.40
C THR A 229 21.17 -29.97 17.88
N ASN A 230 22.14 -30.59 17.22
CA ASN A 230 22.15 -31.10 15.85
C ASN A 230 22.26 -30.10 14.69
N GLU A 231 23.54 -29.87 14.37
CA GLU A 231 24.11 -29.74 13.03
C GLU A 231 23.46 -30.70 12.01
N LYS A 232 22.35 -30.26 11.42
CA LYS A 232 22.02 -30.58 10.03
C LYS A 232 22.44 -29.37 9.21
N THR A 233 23.26 -29.63 8.20
CA THR A 233 23.52 -28.77 7.04
C THR A 233 22.50 -27.65 6.91
N ALA A 234 22.93 -26.39 6.81
CA ALA A 234 22.06 -25.25 6.55
C ALA A 234 21.30 -25.43 5.23
N THR A 235 20.25 -26.24 5.25
CA THR A 235 19.22 -26.32 4.23
C THR A 235 18.54 -24.98 4.30
N THR A 236 18.91 -24.08 3.38
CA THR A 236 18.10 -22.92 3.08
C THR A 236 16.70 -23.44 2.81
N CYS A 237 15.73 -23.08 3.66
CA CYS A 237 14.33 -23.43 3.45
C CYS A 237 13.96 -22.98 2.03
N ASN A 238 13.74 -23.94 1.13
CA ASN A 238 13.68 -23.69 -0.31
C ASN A 238 12.27 -23.89 -0.87
N ILE A 239 11.25 -24.09 -0.04
CA ILE A 239 9.86 -24.14 -0.50
C ILE A 239 9.25 -22.75 -0.32
N LYS A 240 8.78 -22.15 -1.41
CA LYS A 240 8.21 -20.79 -1.41
C LYS A 240 6.71 -20.85 -1.18
N GLY A 241 6.21 -20.32 -0.07
CA GLY A 241 4.78 -20.19 0.21
C GLY A 241 4.26 -18.78 -0.02
N ASN A 242 3.52 -18.58 -1.11
CA ASN A 242 2.95 -17.31 -1.55
C ASN A 242 1.44 -17.25 -1.27
N ILE A 243 0.92 -16.03 -1.08
CA ILE A 243 -0.49 -15.74 -0.83
C ILE A 243 -0.99 -14.81 -1.93
N SER A 244 -1.88 -15.33 -2.79
CA SER A 244 -2.45 -14.55 -3.89
C SER A 244 -3.37 -13.42 -3.38
N LYS A 245 -3.70 -12.48 -4.27
CA LYS A 245 -4.63 -11.36 -3.95
C LYS A 245 -6.01 -11.83 -3.46
N ASP A 246 -6.49 -12.98 -3.94
CA ASP A 246 -7.75 -13.58 -3.50
C ASP A 246 -7.60 -14.47 -2.25
N GLY A 247 -6.43 -14.43 -1.59
CA GLY A 247 -6.15 -15.08 -0.32
C GLY A 247 -5.78 -16.55 -0.41
N LYS A 248 -5.50 -17.08 -1.60
CA LYS A 248 -5.09 -18.48 -1.77
C LYS A 248 -3.65 -18.65 -1.34
N LYS A 249 -3.42 -19.58 -0.41
CA LYS A 249 -2.10 -19.98 0.07
C LYS A 249 -1.56 -21.13 -0.80
N ILE A 250 -0.54 -20.87 -1.60
CA ILE A 250 0.06 -21.85 -2.51
C ILE A 250 1.55 -21.96 -2.22
N TYR A 251 2.08 -23.18 -2.11
CA TYR A 251 3.52 -23.40 -2.03
C TYR A 251 4.11 -23.98 -3.31
N HIS A 252 5.35 -23.61 -3.59
CA HIS A 252 6.14 -24.05 -4.73
C HIS A 252 7.44 -24.68 -4.24
N THR A 253 7.67 -25.94 -4.61
CA THR A 253 8.96 -26.63 -4.44
C THR A 253 9.95 -26.17 -5.51
N PRO A 254 11.27 -26.39 -5.35
CA PRO A 254 12.26 -26.04 -6.38
C PRO A 254 11.96 -26.60 -7.77
N ASP A 255 11.35 -27.79 -7.84
CA ASP A 255 10.98 -28.46 -9.10
C ASP A 255 9.71 -27.87 -9.75
N SER A 256 8.99 -26.99 -9.06
CA SER A 256 7.80 -26.34 -9.62
C SER A 256 8.20 -25.38 -10.76
N PRO A 257 7.50 -25.41 -11.92
CA PRO A 257 7.79 -24.49 -13.03
C PRO A 257 7.59 -23.01 -12.67
N TRP A 258 6.82 -22.74 -11.62
CA TRP A 258 6.57 -21.39 -11.10
C TRP A 258 7.58 -20.95 -10.04
N TYR A 259 8.46 -21.83 -9.57
CA TYR A 259 9.34 -21.55 -8.45
C TYR A 259 10.21 -20.30 -8.65
N ALA A 260 10.81 -20.16 -9.83
CA ALA A 260 11.64 -19.02 -10.19
C ALA A 260 10.84 -17.71 -10.24
N LYS A 261 9.57 -17.78 -10.66
CA LYS A 261 8.67 -16.63 -10.82
C LYS A 261 8.02 -16.20 -9.51
N THR A 262 7.86 -17.12 -8.55
CA THR A 262 7.28 -16.80 -7.24
C THR A 262 8.23 -15.95 -6.42
N VAL A 263 7.77 -14.76 -6.04
CA VAL A 263 8.45 -13.86 -5.09
C VAL A 263 7.73 -13.97 -3.75
N ILE A 264 8.49 -13.98 -2.66
CA ILE A 264 7.97 -14.05 -1.28
C ILE A 264 8.08 -12.69 -0.62
N SER A 265 6.99 -12.25 -0.03
CA SER A 265 6.84 -11.02 0.70
C SER A 265 6.35 -11.30 2.13
N THR A 266 7.28 -11.30 3.08
CA THR A 266 7.00 -11.67 4.48
C THR A 266 5.99 -10.76 5.18
N SER A 267 5.82 -9.51 4.72
CA SER A 267 4.83 -8.57 5.24
C SER A 267 3.37 -9.02 5.02
N PHE A 268 3.14 -10.02 4.16
CA PHE A 268 1.82 -10.60 3.89
C PHE A 268 1.60 -11.96 4.54
N GLY A 269 2.55 -12.44 5.34
CA GLY A 269 2.52 -13.80 5.88
C GLY A 269 2.94 -14.88 4.86
N GLU A 270 3.45 -14.47 3.69
CA GLU A 270 4.21 -15.35 2.80
C GLU A 270 5.55 -15.70 3.45
N ARG A 271 6.06 -16.91 3.22
CA ARG A 271 7.32 -17.33 3.82
C ARG A 271 7.93 -18.51 3.08
N TRP A 272 9.20 -18.76 3.40
CA TRP A 272 9.84 -20.02 3.03
C TRP A 272 9.52 -21.10 4.05
N PHE A 273 9.41 -22.33 3.55
CA PHE A 273 9.21 -23.55 4.31
C PHE A 273 10.40 -24.48 4.07
N CYS A 274 10.79 -25.21 5.09
CA CYS A 274 11.86 -26.18 4.98
C CYS A 274 11.36 -27.56 4.53
N THR A 275 10.07 -27.85 4.70
CA THR A 275 9.43 -29.09 4.23
C THR A 275 8.03 -28.83 3.69
N GLU A 276 7.53 -29.70 2.80
CA GLU A 276 6.16 -29.62 2.28
C GLU A 276 5.13 -29.75 3.41
N GLN A 277 5.38 -30.63 4.38
CA GLN A 277 4.55 -30.80 5.56
C GLN A 277 4.42 -29.50 6.38
N GLU A 278 5.50 -28.73 6.52
CA GLU A 278 5.47 -27.44 7.21
C GLU A 278 4.57 -26.43 6.48
N ALA A 279 4.64 -26.43 5.14
CA ALA A 279 3.77 -25.59 4.31
C ALA A 279 2.30 -25.97 4.47
N GLU A 280 2.00 -27.27 4.43
CA GLU A 280 0.65 -27.81 4.60
C GLU A 280 0.06 -27.52 5.98
N ASN A 281 0.85 -27.70 7.04
CA ASN A 281 0.46 -27.36 8.40
C ASN A 281 0.19 -25.86 8.59
N ALA A 282 0.85 -25.00 7.80
CA ALA A 282 0.59 -23.56 7.77
C ALA A 282 -0.61 -23.16 6.88
N GLY A 283 -1.31 -24.15 6.32
CA GLY A 283 -2.49 -23.97 5.47
C GLY A 283 -2.17 -23.65 4.01
N PHE A 284 -0.94 -23.86 3.55
CA PHE A 284 -0.58 -23.75 2.13
C PHE A 284 -0.82 -25.08 1.43
N ARG A 285 -1.32 -25.04 0.21
CA ARG A 285 -1.44 -26.24 -0.63
C ARG A 285 -0.39 -26.23 -1.74
N LYS A 286 0.02 -27.42 -2.21
CA LYS A 286 0.98 -27.53 -3.31
C LYS A 286 0.45 -26.86 -4.56
N TRP A 287 1.32 -26.18 -5.30
CA TRP A 287 1.00 -25.81 -6.67
C TRP A 287 0.73 -27.07 -7.51
N GLN A 288 -0.35 -27.05 -8.28
CA GLN A 288 -0.73 -28.13 -9.17
C GLN A 288 -0.82 -27.58 -10.59
N SER A 289 -0.27 -28.30 -11.56
CA SER A 289 -0.51 -28.02 -12.97
C SER A 289 -2.00 -28.21 -13.24
N ARG A 290 -2.63 -27.19 -13.82
CA ARG A 290 -3.98 -27.31 -14.36
C ARG A 290 -3.97 -28.06 -15.67
#